data_AF-A0A7Y3ABG2-F1
#
_entry.id   AF-A0A7Y3ABG2-F1
#
_cell.length_a   1.000
_cell.length_b   1.000
_cell.length_c   1.000
_cell.angle_alpha   90.00
_cell.angle_beta   90.00
_cell.angle_gamma   90.00
#
_symmetry.space_group_name_H-M   'P 1'
#
loop_
_entity.id
_entity.type
_entity.pdbx_description
1 polymer ?
#
loop_
_entity_poly.entity_id
_entity_poly.type
_entity_poly.pdbx_seq_one_letter_code
_entity_poly.pdbx_strand_id
1 'polypeptide(L)'
;MIPVYALLLSIGIVALLAWIVMAALASNLEGWDWLHPDNGIGGTGKAVIAGMVGSGMAGISAEFAGWSTAPALGAAIVGAIGAVVFTRALD
;
A
#
# COMPACT_ATOMS: atom_id res chain seq x y z
N MET A 1 18.46 2.90 -5.74
CA MET A 1 17.73 2.20 -4.67
C MET A 1 16.52 1.43 -5.21
N ILE A 2 16.45 1.19 -6.53
CA ILE A 2 15.41 0.41 -7.21
C ILE A 2 15.05 -0.88 -6.47
N PRO A 3 16.01 -1.68 -5.97
CA PRO A 3 15.66 -2.92 -5.26
C PRO A 3 14.82 -2.67 -4.00
N VAL A 4 15.08 -1.56 -3.28
CA VAL A 4 14.36 -1.21 -2.04
C VAL A 4 12.93 -0.78 -2.36
N TYR A 5 12.74 0.10 -3.34
CA TYR A 5 11.40 0.55 -3.72
C TYR A 5 10.58 -0.59 -4.37
N ALA A 6 11.23 -1.45 -5.17
CA ALA A 6 10.62 -2.65 -5.73
C ALA A 6 10.19 -3.65 -4.65
N LEU A 7 11.02 -3.87 -3.63
CA LEU A 7 10.67 -4.72 -2.50
C LEU A 7 9.51 -4.15 -1.70
N LEU A 8 9.54 -2.84 -1.40
CA LEU A 8 8.46 -2.16 -0.70
C LEU A 8 7.13 -2.24 -1.48
N LEU A 9 7.17 -1.99 -2.79
CA LEU A 9 6.00 -2.11 -3.67
C LEU A 9 5.48 -3.55 -3.68
N SER A 10 6.37 -4.54 -3.82
CA SER A 10 5.98 -5.94 -3.88
C SER A 10 5.28 -6.39 -2.60
N ILE A 11 5.81 -6.02 -1.43
CA ILE A 11 5.17 -6.31 -0.14
C ILE A 11 3.82 -5.62 -0.04
N GLY A 12 3.73 -4.34 -0.43
CA GLY A 12 2.48 -3.59 -0.44
C GLY A 12 1.41 -4.23 -1.34
N ILE A 13 1.77 -4.66 -2.54
CA ILE A 13 0.85 -5.34 -3.47
C ILE A 13 0.41 -6.69 -2.91
N VAL A 14 1.31 -7.50 -2.36
CA VAL A 14 0.95 -8.78 -1.74
C VAL A 14 -0.01 -8.56 -0.56
N ALA A 15 0.26 -7.57 0.29
CA ALA A 15 -0.62 -7.23 1.41
C ALA A 15 -2.00 -6.74 0.93
N LEU A 16 -2.05 -5.93 -0.13
CA LEU A 16 -3.30 -5.48 -0.75
C LEU A 16 -4.11 -6.66 -1.31
N LEU A 17 -3.46 -7.59 -2.01
CA LEU A 17 -4.12 -8.79 -2.53
C LEU A 17 -4.65 -9.67 -1.40
N ALA A 18 -3.85 -9.89 -0.36
CA ALA A 18 -4.29 -10.61 0.83
C ALA A 18 -5.51 -9.94 1.48
N TRP A 19 -5.52 -8.61 1.56
CA TRP A 19 -6.66 -7.84 2.07
C TRP A 19 -7.93 -8.09 1.25
N ILE A 20 -7.82 -7.99 -0.08
CA ILE A 20 -8.94 -8.20 -1.00
C ILE A 20 -9.48 -9.63 -0.88
N VAL A 21 -8.59 -10.62 -0.82
CA VAL A 21 -8.97 -12.04 -0.66
C VAL A 21 -9.69 -12.26 0.67
N MET A 22 -9.18 -11.73 1.78
CA MET A 22 -9.85 -11.89 3.09
C MET A 22 -11.21 -11.19 3.14
N ALA A 23 -11.31 -9.97 2.60
CA ALA A 23 -12.58 -9.26 2.51
C ALA A 23 -13.61 -10.04 1.66
N ALA A 24 -13.17 -10.60 0.53
CA ALA A 24 -14.02 -11.42 -0.33
C ALA A 24 -14.45 -12.74 0.33
N LEU A 25 -13.56 -13.40 1.07
CA LEU A 25 -13.91 -14.62 1.82
C LEU A 25 -14.94 -14.32 2.91
N ALA A 26 -14.73 -13.24 3.68
CA ALA A 26 -15.67 -12.83 4.72
C ALA A 26 -17.05 -12.48 4.14
N SER A 27 -17.12 -11.84 2.96
CA SER A 27 -18.41 -11.49 2.34
C SER A 27 -19.16 -12.64 1.70
N ASN A 28 -18.48 -13.75 1.38
CA ASN A 28 -19.08 -14.89 0.66
C ASN A 28 -19.30 -16.13 1.54
N LEU A 29 -18.60 -16.25 2.67
CA LEU A 29 -18.71 -17.39 3.59
C LEU A 29 -19.52 -16.99 4.82
N GLU A 30 -20.65 -17.66 5.01
CA GLU A 30 -21.54 -17.41 6.14
C GLU A 30 -20.83 -17.71 7.48
N GLY A 31 -20.86 -16.76 8.42
CA GLY A 31 -20.21 -16.87 9.73
C GLY A 31 -18.71 -16.52 9.75
N TRP A 32 -18.14 -16.05 8.65
CA TRP A 32 -16.71 -15.68 8.55
C TRP A 32 -16.47 -14.16 8.61
N ASP A 33 -17.45 -13.38 9.05
CA ASP A 33 -17.33 -11.92 9.18
C ASP A 33 -16.13 -11.51 10.04
N TRP A 34 -15.77 -12.31 11.05
CA TRP A 34 -14.61 -12.06 11.92
C TRP A 34 -13.27 -12.04 11.16
N LEU A 35 -13.20 -12.66 9.97
CA LEU A 35 -12.02 -12.67 9.11
C LEU A 35 -11.88 -11.38 8.30
N HIS A 36 -12.92 -10.53 8.27
CA HIS A 36 -12.87 -9.29 7.50
C HIS A 36 -11.74 -8.39 8.05
N PRO A 37 -10.77 -7.97 7.24
CA PRO A 37 -9.59 -7.25 7.72
C PRO A 37 -9.92 -5.90 8.36
N ASP A 38 -11.09 -5.33 8.03
CA ASP A 38 -11.60 -4.13 8.71
C ASP A 38 -11.87 -4.34 10.21
N ASN A 39 -12.18 -5.57 10.64
CA ASN A 39 -12.42 -5.88 12.05
C ASN A 39 -11.14 -6.00 12.88
N GLY A 40 -9.99 -6.22 12.23
CA GLY A 40 -8.69 -6.34 12.89
C GLY A 40 -7.87 -5.06 12.83
N ILE A 41 -7.39 -4.73 11.63
CA ILE A 41 -6.44 -3.62 11.42
C ILE A 41 -7.10 -2.39 10.78
N GLY A 42 -8.31 -2.53 10.23
CA GLY A 42 -9.18 -1.39 9.87
C GLY A 42 -8.55 -0.38 8.90
N GLY A 43 -8.99 0.87 9.01
CA GLY A 43 -8.45 1.99 8.23
C GLY A 43 -6.95 2.22 8.43
N THR A 44 -6.39 1.85 9.59
CA THR A 44 -4.94 1.93 9.82
C THR A 44 -4.18 0.93 8.94
N GLY A 45 -4.66 -0.32 8.85
CA GLY A 45 -4.08 -1.33 7.97
C GLY A 45 -4.15 -0.91 6.50
N LYS A 46 -5.30 -0.39 6.04
CA LYS A 46 -5.46 0.15 4.68
C LYS A 46 -4.47 1.29 4.40
N ALA A 47 -4.33 2.23 5.32
CA ALA A 47 -3.39 3.34 5.18
C ALA A 47 -1.93 2.88 5.08
N VAL A 48 -1.53 1.89 5.89
CA VAL A 48 -0.16 1.34 5.86
C VAL A 48 0.12 0.65 4.51
N ILE A 49 -0.82 -0.16 4.01
CA ILE A 49 -0.68 -0.82 2.70
C ILE A 49 -0.61 0.23 1.59
N ALA A 50 -1.51 1.22 1.60
CA ALA A 50 -1.52 2.31 0.63
C ALA A 50 -0.20 3.09 0.63
N GLY A 51 0.36 3.38 1.81
CA GLY A 51 1.66 4.04 1.95
C GLY A 51 2.81 3.24 1.34
N MET A 52 2.84 1.92 1.55
CA MET A 52 3.86 1.04 0.94
C MET A 52 3.76 1.04 -0.59
N VAL A 53 2.54 0.90 -1.12
CA VAL A 53 2.31 0.90 -2.57
C VAL A 53 2.66 2.25 -3.18
N GLY A 54 2.16 3.36 -2.60
CA GLY A 54 2.42 4.71 -3.07
C GLY A 54 3.90 5.07 -3.03
N SER A 55 4.59 4.72 -1.94
CA SER A 55 6.03 4.94 -1.81
C SER A 55 6.83 4.14 -2.81
N GLY A 56 6.53 2.84 -2.95
CA GLY A 56 7.24 1.96 -3.86
C GLY A 56 7.04 2.37 -5.31
N MET A 57 5.82 2.69 -5.70
CA MET A 57 5.50 3.13 -7.06
C MET A 57 6.20 4.45 -7.41
N ALA A 58 6.07 5.48 -6.56
CA ALA A 58 6.68 6.78 -6.81
C ALA A 58 8.21 6.74 -6.80
N GLY A 59 8.82 6.00 -5.86
CA GLY A 59 10.26 5.83 -5.78
C GLY A 59 10.85 5.10 -7.00
N ILE A 60 10.22 3.99 -7.43
CA ILE A 60 10.60 3.27 -8.65
C ILE A 60 10.46 4.19 -9.87
N SER A 61 9.32 4.86 -10.03
CA SER A 61 9.08 5.75 -11.17
C SER A 61 10.10 6.87 -11.26
N ALA A 62 10.49 7.49 -10.13
CA ALA A 62 11.50 8.53 -10.11
C ALA A 62 12.89 8.01 -10.50
N GLU A 63 13.31 6.85 -9.99
CA GLU A 63 14.60 6.27 -10.38
C GLU A 63 14.62 5.81 -11.84
N PHE A 64 13.52 5.25 -12.36
CA PHE A 64 13.40 4.93 -13.80
C PHE A 64 13.42 6.17 -14.69
N ALA A 65 12.92 7.30 -14.20
CA ALA A 65 13.01 8.60 -14.88
C ALA A 65 14.43 9.20 -14.85
N GLY A 66 15.41 8.51 -14.25
CA GLY A 66 16.81 8.94 -14.17
C GLY A 66 17.08 9.97 -13.07
N TRP A 67 16.17 10.13 -12.10
CA TRP A 67 16.39 11.05 -10.99
C TRP A 67 17.51 10.54 -10.08
N SER A 68 18.26 11.47 -9.50
CA SER A 68 19.24 11.12 -8.47
C SER A 68 18.54 10.62 -7.19
N THR A 69 19.32 9.98 -6.31
CA THR A 69 18.79 9.26 -5.15
C THR A 69 17.94 10.13 -4.21
N ALA A 70 18.38 11.36 -3.92
CA ALA A 70 17.69 12.25 -2.99
C ALA A 70 16.28 12.67 -3.49
N PRO A 71 16.10 13.18 -4.72
CA PRO A 71 14.77 13.48 -5.24
C PRO A 71 13.91 12.22 -5.44
N ALA A 72 14.49 11.06 -5.75
CA ALA A 72 13.75 9.80 -5.80
C ALA A 72 13.19 9.39 -4.42
N LEU A 73 13.97 9.58 -3.35
CA LEU A 73 13.49 9.38 -1.98
C LEU A 73 12.38 10.38 -1.63
N GLY A 74 12.53 11.65 -2.04
CA GLY A 74 11.47 12.65 -1.88
C GLY A 74 10.18 12.25 -2.58
N ALA A 75 10.26 11.75 -3.81
CA ALA A 75 9.12 11.23 -4.55
C ALA A 75 8.47 10.04 -3.83
N ALA A 76 9.27 9.11 -3.30
CA ALA A 76 8.77 7.98 -2.52
C ALA A 76 8.00 8.45 -1.27
N ILE A 77 8.53 9.40 -0.51
CA ILE A 77 7.86 9.95 0.68
C ILE A 77 6.55 10.65 0.29
N VAL A 78 6.56 11.47 -0.75
CA VAL A 78 5.35 12.17 -1.24
C VAL A 78 4.32 11.17 -1.74
N GLY A 79 4.74 10.11 -2.45
CA GLY A 79 3.87 9.03 -2.89
C GLY A 79 3.23 8.29 -1.71
N ALA A 80 3.99 8.03 -0.64
CA ALA A 80 3.49 7.40 0.57
C ALA A 80 2.40 8.27 1.23
N ILE A 81 2.71 9.55 1.46
CA ILE A 81 1.81 10.49 2.11
C ILE A 81 0.55 10.69 1.28
N GLY A 82 0.70 10.91 -0.04
CA GLY A 82 -0.42 11.09 -0.95
C GLY A 82 -1.37 9.89 -0.93
N ALA A 83 -0.83 8.68 -0.97
CA ALA A 83 -1.63 7.45 -0.90
C ALA A 83 -2.33 7.31 0.46
N VAL A 84 -1.64 7.55 1.58
CA VAL A 84 -2.23 7.50 2.92
C VAL A 84 -3.36 8.51 3.07
N VAL A 85 -3.13 9.76 2.67
CA VAL A 85 -4.12 10.83 2.75
C VAL A 85 -5.34 10.51 1.89
N PHE A 86 -5.11 10.02 0.67
CA PHE A 86 -6.19 9.61 -0.22
C PHE A 86 -7.02 8.48 0.38
N THR A 87 -6.39 7.43 0.90
CA THR A 87 -7.11 6.33 1.56
C THR A 87 -7.93 6.81 2.75
N ARG A 88 -7.35 7.68 3.59
CA ARG A 88 -8.06 8.25 4.75
C ARG A 88 -9.22 9.18 4.38
N ALA A 89 -9.23 9.74 3.17
CA ALA A 89 -10.33 10.57 2.69
C ALA A 89 -11.51 9.73 2.15
N LEU A 90 -11.33 8.43 1.96
CA LEU A 90 -12.36 7.50 1.48
C LEU A 90 -13.03 6.69 2.61
N ASP A 91 -12.47 6.73 3.82
CA ASP A 91 -13.05 6.16 5.04
C ASP A 91 -14.14 7.08 5.61
#